data_AF-A0A2V8SRI0-F1
#
_entry.id   AF-A0A2V8SRI0-F1
#
_cell.length_a   1.000
_cell.length_b   1.000
_cell.length_c   1.000
_cell.angle_alpha   90.00
_cell.angle_beta   90.00
_cell.angle_gamma   90.00
#
_symmetry.space_group_name_H-M   'P 1'
#
loop_
_entity.id
_entity.type
_entity.pdbx_description
1 polymer ?
#
loop_
_entity_poly.entity_id
_entity_poly.type
_entity_poly.pdbx_seq_one_letter_code
_entity_poly.pdbx_strand_id
1 'polypeptide(L)'
;VINYEVKRKISVSEREIQDHYDEHHKEYETAPTVTFREIVLFYEDATRAEALSRAQGIVREWKGGADYVDLVKRYSEAGTKDSGGLLGPLPASDLHAGIAAAVFALQEGEVSDPIDTGRSFHLVRLENKTPKVVKTPAEVHDAIYDSVRLEKFRPRYDTYLRRLWKESQVEVMPKYKKFLVVSPLTAKSEPPPEPPPERP
;
A
#
# COMPACT_ATOMS: atom_id res chain seq x y z
N VAL A 1 10.39 -34.20 -13.75
CA VAL A 1 9.17 -35.04 -13.92
C VAL A 1 7.89 -34.30 -13.50
N ILE A 2 7.83 -33.67 -12.31
CA ILE A 2 6.70 -32.82 -11.84
C ILE A 2 6.26 -31.77 -12.89
N ASN A 3 7.23 -31.22 -13.61
CA ASN A 3 7.03 -30.19 -14.63
C ASN A 3 6.15 -30.61 -15.82
N TYR A 4 6.06 -31.92 -16.15
CA TYR A 4 5.44 -32.36 -17.41
C TYR A 4 3.96 -32.77 -17.28
N GLU A 5 3.53 -33.34 -16.15
CA GLU A 5 2.15 -33.83 -15.99
C GLU A 5 1.16 -32.77 -15.47
N VAL A 6 1.63 -31.84 -14.63
CA VAL A 6 0.75 -30.86 -13.96
C VAL A 6 0.80 -29.50 -14.66
N LYS A 7 1.99 -28.96 -14.97
CA LYS A 7 2.10 -27.61 -15.54
C LYS A 7 1.58 -27.49 -16.98
N ARG A 8 1.75 -28.52 -17.83
CA ARG A 8 1.30 -28.48 -19.24
C ARG A 8 -0.23 -28.46 -19.42
N LYS A 9 -0.99 -28.82 -18.38
CA LYS A 9 -2.47 -28.89 -18.44
C LYS A 9 -3.15 -27.63 -17.88
N ILE A 10 -2.39 -26.63 -17.45
CA ILE A 10 -2.92 -25.39 -16.90
C ILE A 10 -2.75 -24.31 -17.96
N SER A 11 -3.81 -24.10 -18.73
CA SER A 11 -4.00 -22.87 -19.50
C SER A 11 -4.83 -21.90 -18.67
N VAL A 12 -4.44 -20.63 -18.69
CA VAL A 12 -5.28 -19.52 -18.24
C VAL A 12 -5.85 -18.87 -19.50
N SER A 13 -7.16 -18.69 -19.53
CA SER A 13 -7.87 -18.03 -20.62
C SER A 13 -8.04 -16.54 -20.33
N GLU A 14 -8.20 -15.73 -21.38
CA GLU A 14 -8.46 -14.28 -21.24
C GLU A 14 -9.70 -13.98 -20.39
N ARG A 15 -10.72 -14.84 -20.46
CA ARG A 15 -11.91 -14.73 -19.61
C ARG A 15 -11.56 -14.83 -18.13
N GLU A 16 -10.70 -15.77 -17.76
CA GLU A 16 -10.31 -15.96 -16.36
C GLU A 16 -9.40 -14.83 -15.86
N ILE A 17 -8.63 -14.20 -16.76
CA ILE A 17 -7.86 -13.00 -16.45
C ILE A 17 -8.81 -11.82 -16.18
N GLN A 18 -9.84 -11.66 -17.02
CA GLN A 18 -10.85 -10.62 -16.84
C GLN A 18 -11.68 -10.83 -15.57
N ASP A 19 -12.17 -12.05 -15.33
CA ASP A 19 -12.94 -12.41 -14.14
C ASP A 19 -12.10 -12.14 -12.87
N HIS A 20 -10.82 -12.54 -12.86
CA HIS A 20 -9.91 -12.25 -11.75
C HIS A 20 -9.67 -10.73 -11.56
N TYR A 21 -9.49 -9.98 -12.65
CA TYR A 21 -9.33 -8.52 -12.60
C TYR A 21 -10.55 -7.85 -11.96
N ASP A 22 -11.75 -8.25 -12.37
CA ASP A 22 -13.01 -7.68 -11.89
C ASP A 22 -13.27 -8.02 -10.41
N GLU A 23 -12.96 -9.25 -10.00
CA GLU A 23 -13.09 -9.69 -8.60
C GLU A 23 -12.08 -9.02 -7.65
N HIS A 24 -10.88 -8.69 -8.16
CA HIS A 24 -9.78 -8.14 -7.36
C HIS A 24 -9.45 -6.68 -7.70
N HIS A 25 -10.40 -5.93 -8.29
CA HIS A 25 -10.19 -4.56 -8.78
C HIS A 25 -9.43 -3.65 -7.80
N LYS A 26 -9.75 -3.74 -6.49
CA LYS A 26 -9.11 -2.94 -5.44
C LYS A 26 -7.60 -3.17 -5.31
N GLU A 27 -7.11 -4.37 -5.61
CA GLU A 27 -5.68 -4.71 -5.56
C GLU A 27 -4.88 -4.03 -6.68
N TYR A 28 -5.56 -3.62 -7.75
CA TYR A 28 -4.99 -2.90 -8.88
C TYR A 28 -5.16 -1.39 -8.76
N GLU A 29 -5.73 -0.90 -7.66
CA GLU A 29 -5.80 0.51 -7.34
C GLU A 29 -4.58 0.96 -6.54
N THR A 30 -3.93 2.02 -6.98
CA THR A 30 -2.98 2.77 -6.17
C THR A 30 -3.73 3.86 -5.44
N ALA A 31 -3.68 3.85 -4.11
CA ALA A 31 -4.29 4.89 -3.29
C ALA A 31 -3.64 6.26 -3.59
N PRO A 32 -4.42 7.35 -3.62
CA PRO A 32 -3.86 8.67 -3.83
C PRO A 32 -2.99 9.07 -2.64
N THR A 33 -1.78 9.55 -2.91
CA THR A 33 -0.85 10.03 -1.90
C THR A 33 -0.50 11.49 -2.11
N VAL A 34 -0.17 12.17 -1.01
CA VAL A 34 0.28 13.57 -1.05
C VAL A 34 1.53 13.75 -0.22
N THR A 35 2.36 14.69 -0.66
CA THR A 35 3.48 15.24 0.09
C THR A 35 3.25 16.74 0.20
N PHE A 36 3.29 17.27 1.41
CA PHE A 36 3.03 18.69 1.68
C PHE A 36 3.91 19.21 2.81
N ARG A 37 4.01 20.53 2.92
CA ARG A 37 4.57 21.19 4.10
C ARG A 37 3.47 21.78 4.94
N GLU A 38 3.62 21.73 6.25
CA GLU A 38 2.68 22.36 7.17
C GLU A 38 3.32 23.37 8.12
N ILE A 39 2.53 24.36 8.51
CA ILE A 39 2.73 25.19 9.70
C ILE A 39 1.51 24.98 10.58
N VAL A 40 1.74 24.58 11.83
CA VAL A 40 0.68 24.40 12.84
C VAL A 40 0.79 25.48 13.90
N LEU A 41 -0.34 26.13 14.17
CA LEU A 41 -0.49 27.15 15.21
C LEU A 41 -1.58 26.71 16.18
N PHE A 42 -1.21 26.33 17.40
CA PHE A 42 -2.15 26.08 18.48
C PHE A 42 -2.68 27.41 19.03
N TYR A 43 -3.91 27.39 19.55
CA TYR A 43 -4.53 28.58 20.13
C TYR A 43 -5.18 28.30 21.48
N GLU A 44 -4.58 27.42 22.29
CA GLU A 44 -5.10 27.10 23.63
C GLU A 44 -5.13 28.32 24.56
N ASP A 45 -4.15 29.22 24.45
CA ASP A 45 -4.01 30.43 25.27
C ASP A 45 -4.48 31.73 24.56
N ALA A 46 -4.95 31.65 23.33
CA ALA A 46 -5.35 32.80 22.51
C ALA A 46 -6.79 32.67 22.02
N THR A 47 -7.42 33.79 21.67
CA THR A 47 -8.73 33.68 21.02
C THR A 47 -8.56 33.10 19.62
N ARG A 48 -9.54 32.31 19.17
CA ARG A 48 -9.58 31.77 17.80
C ARG A 48 -9.42 32.88 16.74
N ALA A 49 -9.96 34.08 17.01
CA ALA A 49 -9.87 35.22 16.09
C ALA A 49 -8.44 35.78 15.96
N GLU A 50 -7.72 35.90 17.06
CA GLU A 50 -6.31 36.32 17.05
C GLU A 50 -5.43 35.29 16.35
N ALA A 51 -5.64 34.01 16.64
CA ALA A 51 -4.93 32.91 16.01
C ALA A 51 -5.18 32.87 14.49
N LEU A 52 -6.44 33.06 14.06
CA LEU A 52 -6.79 33.16 12.65
C LEU A 52 -6.09 34.35 11.98
N SER A 53 -6.07 35.52 12.62
CA SER A 53 -5.40 36.71 12.10
C SER A 53 -3.89 36.47 11.91
N ARG A 54 -3.24 35.82 12.88
CA ARG A 54 -1.82 35.40 12.77
C ARG A 54 -1.62 34.42 11.62
N ALA A 55 -2.46 33.38 11.53
CA ALA A 55 -2.39 32.39 10.47
C ALA A 55 -2.53 33.02 9.07
N GLN A 56 -3.47 33.95 8.89
CA GLN A 56 -3.64 34.71 7.65
C GLN A 56 -2.43 35.58 7.33
N GLY A 57 -1.77 36.16 8.35
CA GLY A 57 -0.50 36.88 8.17
C GLY A 57 0.58 35.98 7.58
N ILE A 58 0.75 34.79 8.15
CA ILE A 58 1.75 33.81 7.69
C ILE A 58 1.41 33.33 6.27
N VAL A 59 0.15 33.08 5.94
CA VAL A 59 -0.27 32.73 4.57
C VAL A 59 0.10 33.83 3.57
N ARG A 60 -0.03 35.11 3.94
CA ARG A 60 0.39 36.22 3.07
C ARG A 60 1.90 36.25 2.86
N GLU A 61 2.69 36.03 3.90
CA GLU A 61 4.16 35.91 3.78
C GLU A 61 4.54 34.71 2.90
N TRP A 62 3.86 33.58 3.10
CA TRP A 62 4.09 32.34 2.37
C TRP A 62 3.76 32.49 0.88
N LYS A 63 2.59 33.05 0.55
CA LYS A 63 2.19 33.39 -0.84
C LYS A 63 3.06 34.49 -1.45
N GLY A 64 3.67 35.34 -0.62
CA GLY A 64 4.62 36.39 -1.03
C GLY A 64 6.02 35.88 -1.40
N GLY A 65 6.27 34.57 -1.31
CA GLY A 65 7.54 33.95 -1.72
C GLY A 65 8.62 33.93 -0.63
N ALA A 66 8.26 34.15 0.64
CA ALA A 66 9.19 33.92 1.75
C ALA A 66 9.63 32.44 1.79
N ASP A 67 10.86 32.19 2.26
CA ASP A 67 11.37 30.82 2.38
C ASP A 67 10.50 29.99 3.33
N TYR A 68 10.05 28.84 2.82
CA TYR A 68 9.06 28.02 3.51
C TYR A 68 9.63 27.35 4.76
N VAL A 69 10.90 26.94 4.69
CA VAL A 69 11.57 26.29 5.82
C VAL A 69 11.78 27.31 6.94
N ASP A 70 12.11 28.55 6.60
CA ASP A 70 12.25 29.64 7.57
C ASP A 70 10.91 30.02 8.22
N LEU A 71 9.82 30.09 7.45
CA LEU A 71 8.48 30.31 7.99
C LEU A 71 8.07 29.18 8.96
N VAL A 72 8.31 27.93 8.59
CA VAL A 72 8.03 26.78 9.45
C VAL A 72 8.83 26.85 10.74
N LYS A 73 10.14 27.09 10.66
CA LYS A 73 11.00 27.23 11.84
C LYS A 73 10.56 28.38 12.74
N ARG A 74 10.11 29.49 12.17
CA ARG A 74 9.70 30.67 12.93
C ARG A 74 8.36 30.45 13.63
N TYR A 75 7.37 29.90 12.93
CA TYR A 75 5.98 29.94 13.38
C TYR A 75 5.41 28.60 13.81
N SER A 76 5.88 27.48 13.26
CA SER A 76 5.23 26.20 13.52
C SER A 76 5.51 25.68 14.92
N GLU A 77 4.50 25.04 15.49
CA GLU A 77 4.52 24.40 16.81
C GLU A 77 4.37 22.86 16.72
N ALA A 78 4.36 22.31 15.50
CA ALA A 78 4.30 20.87 15.25
C ALA A 78 5.68 20.20 15.36
N GLY A 79 5.68 18.88 15.58
CA GLY A 79 6.91 18.07 15.57
C GLY A 79 7.62 18.01 14.21
N THR A 80 6.94 18.38 13.13
CA THR A 80 7.49 18.48 11.76
C THR A 80 8.32 19.75 11.55
N LYS A 81 8.38 20.65 12.54
CA LYS A 81 9.12 21.91 12.48
C LYS A 81 10.58 21.73 12.08
N ASP A 82 11.27 20.75 12.67
CA ASP A 82 12.70 20.53 12.45
C ASP A 82 12.99 19.93 11.06
N SER A 83 12.02 19.27 10.45
CA SER A 83 12.08 18.78 9.05
C SER A 83 11.55 19.80 8.03
N GLY A 84 11.41 21.07 8.43
CA GLY A 84 10.88 22.13 7.56
C GLY A 84 9.41 21.89 7.19
N GLY A 85 8.66 21.25 8.07
CA GLY A 85 7.22 21.04 7.96
C GLY A 85 6.83 19.92 7.01
N LEU A 86 7.80 19.21 6.43
CA LEU A 86 7.56 18.23 5.38
C LEU A 86 6.89 16.97 5.93
N LEU A 87 5.77 16.60 5.32
CA LEU A 87 5.02 15.38 5.56
C LEU A 87 4.79 14.63 4.25
N GLY A 88 5.01 13.32 4.29
CA GLY A 88 4.67 12.41 3.21
C GLY A 88 5.84 11.80 2.44
N PRO A 89 5.52 10.92 1.47
CA PRO A 89 4.18 10.64 0.93
C PRO A 89 3.22 9.96 1.92
N LEU A 90 1.99 10.46 2.07
CA LEU A 90 0.94 9.88 2.91
C LEU A 90 -0.34 9.61 2.11
N PRO A 91 -1.07 8.52 2.39
CA PRO A 91 -2.42 8.32 1.87
C PRO A 91 -3.36 9.45 2.28
N ALA A 92 -4.23 9.87 1.36
CA ALA A 92 -5.27 10.86 1.65
C ALA A 92 -6.18 10.48 2.84
N SER A 93 -6.37 9.18 3.04
CA SER A 93 -7.18 8.59 4.12
C SER A 93 -6.64 8.86 5.52
N ASP A 94 -5.34 9.16 5.62
CA ASP A 94 -4.65 9.28 6.91
C ASP A 94 -4.64 10.74 7.39
N LEU A 95 -5.17 11.66 6.59
CA LEU A 95 -5.21 13.08 6.88
C LEU A 95 -6.54 13.48 7.51
N HIS A 96 -6.52 14.53 8.33
CA HIS A 96 -7.74 15.20 8.76
C HIS A 96 -8.54 15.67 7.54
N ALA A 97 -9.88 15.51 7.55
CA ALA A 97 -10.73 15.76 6.38
C ALA A 97 -10.56 17.17 5.80
N GLY A 98 -10.40 18.20 6.64
CA GLY A 98 -10.14 19.57 6.19
C GLY A 98 -8.77 19.74 5.50
N ILE A 99 -7.74 19.02 5.97
CA ILE A 99 -6.41 19.03 5.35
C ILE A 99 -6.45 18.29 4.02
N ALA A 100 -7.06 17.11 3.98
CA ALA A 100 -7.26 16.35 2.75
C ALA A 100 -7.96 17.21 1.69
N ALA A 101 -9.09 17.83 2.02
CA ALA A 101 -9.81 18.69 1.08
C ALA A 101 -8.94 19.83 0.54
N ALA A 102 -8.15 20.48 1.39
CA ALA A 102 -7.25 21.55 0.98
C ALA A 102 -6.13 21.06 0.05
N VAL A 103 -5.36 20.03 0.45
CA VAL A 103 -4.22 19.55 -0.37
C VAL A 103 -4.65 19.00 -1.72
N PHE A 104 -5.86 18.43 -1.84
CA PHE A 104 -6.36 17.97 -3.14
C PHE A 104 -6.85 19.10 -4.05
N ALA A 105 -7.25 20.24 -3.49
CA ALA A 105 -7.66 21.42 -4.24
C ALA A 105 -6.48 22.29 -4.71
N LEU A 106 -5.33 22.20 -4.03
CA LEU A 106 -4.11 22.93 -4.39
C LEU A 106 -3.40 22.34 -5.62
N GLN A 107 -2.72 23.23 -6.34
CA GLN A 107 -1.66 22.87 -7.30
C GLN A 107 -0.31 22.77 -6.58
N GLU A 108 0.64 22.06 -7.19
CA GLU A 108 1.99 21.95 -6.63
C GLU A 108 2.61 23.34 -6.45
N GLY A 109 3.13 23.58 -5.25
CA GLY A 109 3.70 24.84 -4.83
C GLY A 109 2.71 25.85 -4.24
N GLU A 110 1.40 25.63 -4.38
CA GLU A 110 0.38 26.52 -3.81
C GLU A 110 0.18 26.31 -2.30
N VAL A 111 -0.29 27.37 -1.64
CA VAL A 111 -0.52 27.43 -0.19
C VAL A 111 -2.01 27.60 0.09
N SER A 112 -2.53 26.81 1.03
CA SER A 112 -3.92 26.89 1.48
C SER A 112 -4.21 28.17 2.27
N ASP A 113 -5.50 28.45 2.44
CA ASP A 113 -5.95 29.31 3.53
C ASP A 113 -5.87 28.55 4.88
N PRO A 114 -5.97 29.24 6.04
CA PRO A 114 -5.91 28.56 7.32
C PRO A 114 -7.02 27.55 7.54
N ILE A 115 -6.63 26.32 7.87
CA ILE A 115 -7.53 25.18 8.09
C ILE A 115 -7.71 25.00 9.59
N ASP A 116 -8.94 25.15 10.05
CA ASP A 116 -9.30 24.94 11.46
C ASP A 116 -9.49 23.44 11.75
N THR A 117 -8.75 22.91 12.73
CA THR A 117 -8.89 21.52 13.22
C THR A 117 -9.44 21.46 14.66
N GLY A 118 -10.01 22.57 15.15
CA GLY A 118 -10.71 22.72 16.43
C GLY A 118 -9.84 23.28 17.55
N ARG A 119 -8.53 23.00 17.55
CA ARG A 119 -7.55 23.47 18.55
C ARG A 119 -6.28 24.08 17.95
N SER A 120 -6.14 23.99 16.62
CA SER A 120 -5.05 24.59 15.87
C SER A 120 -5.50 25.04 14.49
N PHE A 121 -4.74 25.97 13.93
CA PHE A 121 -4.79 26.28 12.51
C PHE A 121 -3.64 25.60 11.79
N HIS A 122 -3.95 24.91 10.70
CA HIS A 122 -2.97 24.32 9.80
C HIS A 122 -2.89 25.16 8.53
N LEU A 123 -1.68 25.51 8.14
CA LEU A 123 -1.37 26.14 6.85
C LEU A 123 -0.60 25.09 6.06
N VAL A 124 -1.08 24.72 4.88
CA VAL A 124 -0.42 23.68 4.09
C VAL A 124 0.01 24.19 2.73
N ARG A 125 1.17 23.71 2.26
CA ARG A 125 1.66 23.91 0.90
C ARG A 125 1.83 22.56 0.23
N LEU A 126 1.24 22.38 -0.94
CA LEU A 126 1.39 21.13 -1.68
C LEU A 126 2.80 21.05 -2.29
N GLU A 127 3.53 19.96 -2.04
CA GLU A 127 4.80 19.69 -2.71
C GLU A 127 4.61 18.69 -3.86
N ASN A 128 3.84 17.63 -3.64
CA ASN A 128 3.50 16.67 -4.68
C ASN A 128 2.17 15.97 -4.41
N LYS A 129 1.46 15.59 -5.48
CA LYS A 129 0.24 14.78 -5.40
C LYS A 129 0.29 13.65 -6.43
N THR A 130 0.17 12.42 -5.94
CA THR A 130 -0.01 11.24 -6.76
C THR A 130 -1.50 10.89 -6.79
N PRO A 131 -2.17 10.92 -7.95
CA PRO A 131 -3.59 10.62 -8.06
C PRO A 131 -3.86 9.13 -7.82
N LYS A 132 -5.13 8.80 -7.57
CA LYS A 132 -5.59 7.42 -7.62
C LYS A 132 -5.39 6.90 -9.04
N VAL A 133 -4.65 5.81 -9.19
CA VAL A 133 -4.45 5.14 -10.49
C VAL A 133 -5.05 3.75 -10.39
N VAL A 134 -5.91 3.39 -11.34
CA VAL A 134 -6.38 2.03 -11.52
C VAL A 134 -5.58 1.44 -12.68
N LYS A 135 -4.75 0.44 -12.40
CA LYS A 135 -3.99 -0.24 -13.46
C LYS A 135 -4.95 -1.01 -14.34
N THR A 136 -4.85 -0.85 -15.64
CA THR A 136 -5.67 -1.57 -16.62
C THR A 136 -5.36 -3.07 -16.63
N PRO A 137 -6.29 -3.93 -17.09
CA PRO A 137 -6.03 -5.36 -17.22
C PRO A 137 -4.77 -5.69 -18.02
N ALA A 138 -4.44 -4.88 -19.04
CA ALA A 138 -3.24 -5.04 -19.84
C ALA A 138 -1.95 -4.78 -19.04
N GLU A 139 -1.94 -3.77 -18.16
CA GLU A 139 -0.77 -3.43 -17.32
C GLU A 139 -0.49 -4.48 -16.23
N VAL A 140 -1.52 -5.23 -15.81
CA VAL A 140 -1.39 -6.27 -14.78
C VAL A 140 -1.60 -7.69 -15.33
N HIS A 141 -1.65 -7.86 -16.66
CA HIS A 141 -1.99 -9.13 -17.32
C HIS A 141 -1.09 -10.28 -16.87
N ASP A 142 0.23 -10.11 -16.97
CA ASP A 142 1.20 -11.16 -16.59
C ASP A 142 1.10 -11.52 -15.11
N ALA A 143 0.88 -10.52 -14.24
CA ALA A 143 0.72 -10.74 -12.81
C ALA A 143 -0.57 -11.53 -12.50
N ILE A 144 -1.68 -11.18 -13.16
CA ILE A 144 -2.95 -11.92 -13.05
C ILE A 144 -2.81 -13.34 -13.60
N TYR A 145 -2.17 -13.48 -14.76
CA TYR A 145 -1.91 -14.77 -15.38
C TYR A 145 -1.18 -15.70 -14.41
N ASP A 146 -0.12 -15.22 -13.77
CA ASP A 146 0.64 -16.00 -12.81
C ASP A 146 -0.15 -16.31 -11.54
N SER A 147 -0.94 -15.37 -11.01
CA SER A 147 -1.84 -15.62 -9.87
C SER A 147 -2.86 -16.71 -10.18
N VAL A 148 -3.62 -16.57 -11.27
CA VAL A 148 -4.64 -17.54 -11.69
C VAL A 148 -4.01 -18.91 -12.00
N ARG A 149 -2.82 -18.91 -12.63
CA ARG A 149 -2.08 -20.15 -12.90
C ARG A 149 -1.65 -20.85 -11.62
N LEU A 150 -1.18 -20.10 -10.62
CA LEU A 150 -0.77 -20.64 -9.32
C LEU A 150 -1.95 -21.20 -8.54
N GLU A 151 -3.08 -20.48 -8.51
CA GLU A 151 -4.33 -20.92 -7.91
C GLU A 151 -4.81 -22.24 -8.52
N LYS A 152 -4.77 -22.35 -9.84
CA LYS A 152 -5.08 -23.58 -10.58
C LYS A 152 -4.07 -24.70 -10.38
N PHE A 153 -2.82 -24.37 -10.07
CA PHE A 153 -1.73 -25.32 -9.90
C PHE A 153 -1.82 -26.04 -8.55
N ARG A 154 -2.08 -25.30 -7.45
CA ARG A 154 -2.15 -25.85 -6.09
C ARG A 154 -3.04 -27.10 -5.96
N PRO A 155 -4.34 -27.10 -6.33
CA PRO A 155 -5.20 -28.27 -6.13
C PRO A 155 -4.82 -29.45 -7.04
N ARG A 156 -4.28 -29.17 -8.23
CA ARG A 156 -3.81 -30.22 -9.16
C ARG A 156 -2.53 -30.87 -8.64
N TYR A 157 -1.62 -30.07 -8.12
CA TYR A 157 -0.38 -30.55 -7.51
C TYR A 157 -0.68 -31.42 -6.28
N ASP A 158 -1.58 -30.98 -5.40
CA ASP A 158 -2.00 -31.75 -4.23
C ASP A 158 -2.64 -33.08 -4.62
N THR A 159 -3.47 -33.07 -5.67
CA THR A 159 -4.11 -34.29 -6.19
C THR A 159 -3.07 -35.24 -6.80
N TYR A 160 -2.09 -34.72 -7.54
CA TYR A 160 -0.98 -35.49 -8.08
C TYR A 160 -0.14 -36.14 -6.98
N LEU A 161 0.22 -35.39 -5.93
CA LEU A 161 0.98 -35.91 -4.79
C LEU A 161 0.20 -37.01 -4.05
N ARG A 162 -1.10 -36.82 -3.81
CA ARG A 162 -1.96 -37.85 -3.19
C ARG A 162 -2.00 -39.12 -4.03
N ARG A 163 -2.09 -39.00 -5.36
CA ARG A 163 -2.06 -40.14 -6.29
C ARG A 163 -0.73 -40.87 -6.24
N LEU A 164 0.38 -40.14 -6.40
CA LEU A 164 1.72 -40.72 -6.33
C LEU A 164 1.93 -41.48 -5.02
N TRP A 165 1.51 -40.89 -3.90
CA TRP A 165 1.66 -41.51 -2.58
C TRP A 165 0.84 -42.78 -2.43
N LYS A 166 -0.34 -42.87 -3.06
CA LYS A 166 -1.19 -44.07 -3.07
C LYS A 166 -0.66 -45.16 -4.00
N GLU A 167 -0.13 -44.78 -5.16
CA GLU A 167 0.45 -45.70 -6.15
C GLU A 167 1.81 -46.24 -5.72
N SER A 168 2.61 -45.41 -5.05
CA SER A 168 3.81 -45.86 -4.37
C SER A 168 3.38 -46.65 -3.13
N GLN A 169 3.68 -47.94 -3.06
CA GLN A 169 3.45 -48.76 -1.85
C GLN A 169 4.40 -48.34 -0.71
N VAL A 170 4.31 -47.08 -0.27
CA VAL A 170 5.18 -46.52 0.77
C VAL A 170 4.67 -46.98 2.12
N GLU A 171 5.32 -48.01 2.64
CA GLU A 171 5.08 -48.51 3.99
C GLU A 171 5.99 -47.76 4.97
N VAL A 172 5.40 -46.91 5.82
CA VAL A 172 6.16 -46.26 6.90
C VAL A 172 6.25 -47.22 8.07
N MET A 173 7.47 -47.65 8.40
CA MET A 173 7.71 -48.55 9.52
C MET A 173 7.11 -47.97 10.82
N PRO A 174 6.47 -48.78 11.69
CA PRO A 174 5.74 -48.30 12.87
C PRO A 174 6.55 -47.36 13.78
N LYS A 175 7.86 -47.62 13.96
CA LYS A 175 8.76 -46.81 14.77
C LYS A 175 8.98 -45.37 14.25
N TYR A 176 8.70 -45.13 12.97
CA TYR A 176 8.91 -43.83 12.33
C TYR A 176 7.60 -43.04 12.10
N LYS A 177 6.42 -43.64 12.34
CA LYS A 177 5.12 -42.96 12.17
C LYS A 177 4.99 -41.68 13.00
N LYS A 178 5.57 -41.64 14.20
CA LYS A 178 5.53 -40.47 15.11
C LYS A 178 6.37 -39.27 14.65
N PHE A 179 7.26 -39.47 13.67
CA PHE A 179 8.12 -38.42 13.11
C PHE A 179 7.63 -37.92 11.74
N LEU A 180 6.49 -38.44 11.26
CA LEU A 180 5.84 -37.92 10.06
C LEU A 180 5.21 -36.56 10.39
N VAL A 181 5.93 -35.48 10.13
CA VAL A 181 5.41 -34.11 10.30
C VAL A 181 4.58 -33.66 9.10
N VAL A 182 4.74 -34.30 7.93
CA VAL A 182 4.09 -33.87 6.69
C VAL A 182 3.65 -35.07 5.87
N SER A 183 2.46 -35.61 6.19
CA SER A 183 1.70 -36.34 5.20
C SER A 183 0.90 -35.30 4.39
N PRO A 184 0.86 -35.37 3.05
CA PRO A 184 0.02 -34.48 2.22
C PRO A 184 -1.48 -34.55 2.58
N LEU A 185 -1.88 -35.49 3.43
CA LEU A 185 -3.25 -35.68 3.92
C LEU A 185 -3.58 -34.87 5.19
N THR A 186 -2.58 -34.33 5.91
CA THR A 186 -2.79 -33.57 7.16
C THR A 186 -2.24 -32.14 7.13
N ALA A 187 -1.41 -31.78 6.14
CA ALA A 187 -0.91 -30.42 6.01
C ALA A 187 -1.98 -29.49 5.44
N LYS A 188 -2.52 -28.58 6.26
CA LYS A 188 -3.11 -27.34 5.75
C LYS A 188 -2.00 -26.65 4.97
N SER A 189 -2.22 -26.49 3.67
CA SER A 189 -1.38 -25.81 2.67
C SER A 189 -0.32 -24.84 3.24
N GLU A 190 0.85 -25.37 3.59
CA GLU A 190 2.05 -24.55 3.73
C GLU A 190 2.77 -24.51 2.38
N PRO A 191 3.36 -23.36 2.01
CA PRO A 191 4.09 -23.23 0.76
C PRO A 191 5.27 -24.22 0.72
N PRO A 192 5.58 -24.78 -0.46
CA PRO A 192 6.66 -25.74 -0.58
C PRO A 192 7.99 -25.10 -0.16
N PRO A 193 8.85 -25.82 0.59
CA PRO A 193 10.18 -25.31 0.93
C PRO A 193 10.98 -25.05 -0.35
N GLU A 194 11.74 -23.96 -0.35
CA GLU A 194 12.60 -23.58 -1.49
C GLU A 194 13.51 -24.75 -1.89
N PRO A 195 13.73 -24.95 -3.20
CA PRO A 195 14.59 -26.03 -3.67
C PRO A 195 16.00 -25.84 -3.09
N PRO A 196 16.65 -26.91 -2.62
CA PRO A 196 18.02 -26.82 -2.13
C PRO A 196 18.94 -26.31 -3.26
N PRO A 197 19.95 -25.49 -2.95
CA PRO A 197 20.85 -24.95 -3.96
C PRO A 197 21.44 -26.10 -4.77
N GLU A 198 21.41 -25.96 -6.10
CA GLU A 198 22.00 -26.92 -7.01
C GLU A 198 23.46 -27.11 -6.59
N ARG A 199 23.83 -28.34 -6.23
CA ARG A 199 25.21 -28.65 -5.88
C ARG A 199 26.05 -28.48 -7.16
N PRO A 200 27.25 -27.89 -7.05
CA PRO A 200 28.12 -27.57 -8.19
C PRO A 200 28.53 -28.82 -8.97
#